data_AF-A0A7V1XPG2-F1
#
_entry.id   AF-A0A7V1XPG2-F1
#
_cell.length_a   1.000
_cell.length_b   1.000
_cell.length_c   1.000
_cell.angle_alpha   90.00
_cell.angle_beta   90.00
_cell.angle_gamma   90.00
#
_symmetry.space_group_name_H-M   'P 1'
#
loop_
_entity.id
_entity.type
_entity.pdbx_description
1 polymer ?
#
loop_
_entity_poly.entity_id
_entity_poly.type
_entity_poly.pdbx_seq_one_letter_code
_entity_poly.pdbx_strand_id
1 'polypeptide(L)' 'MALARTALAEDAPAGDLTSRLVVPEDARCAAEIRAKAAGVLAGRAAAQAVFE' A
#
# COMPACT_ATOMS: atom_id res chain seq x y z
N MET A 1 7.16 -5.79 11.40
CA MET A 1 7.11 -4.31 11.42
C MET A 1 8.36 -3.65 10.86
N ALA A 2 9.58 -4.02 11.27
CA ALA A 2 10.81 -3.44 10.69
C ALA A 2 10.89 -3.61 9.16
N LEU A 3 10.59 -4.80 8.64
CA LEU A 3 10.64 -5.08 7.20
C LEU A 3 9.66 -4.22 6.37
N ALA A 4 8.43 -4.04 6.84
CA ALA A 4 7.43 -3.20 6.16
C ALA A 4 7.88 -1.74 6.09
N ARG A 5 8.45 -1.20 7.17
CA ARG A 5 9.02 0.16 7.17
C ARG A 5 10.21 0.29 6.23
N THR A 6 11.10 -0.70 6.21
CA THR A 6 12.23 -0.71 5.27
C THR A 6 11.73 -0.74 3.82
N ALA A 7 10.75 -1.57 3.51
CA ALA A 7 10.15 -1.63 2.17
C ALA A 7 9.47 -0.31 1.76
N LEU A 8 8.75 0.34 2.68
CA LEU A 8 8.14 1.66 2.40
C LEU A 8 9.19 2.75 2.15
N ALA A 9 10.31 2.72 2.90
CA ALA A 9 11.40 3.66 2.70
C ALA A 9 12.14 3.44 1.37
N GLU A 10 12.23 2.19 0.92
CA GLU A 10 12.77 1.84 -0.40
C GLU A 10 11.85 2.30 -1.54
N ASP A 11 10.54 2.11 -1.41
CA ASP A 11 9.55 2.38 -2.48
C ASP A 11 9.38 3.89 -2.72
N ALA A 12 9.36 4.69 -1.66
CA ALA A 12 9.11 6.12 -1.74
C ALA A 12 10.14 6.95 -0.94
N PRO A 13 11.44 6.90 -1.29
CA PRO A 13 12.51 7.55 -0.52
C PRO A 13 12.38 9.09 -0.45
N ALA A 14 11.68 9.69 -1.42
CA ALA A 14 11.32 11.11 -1.45
C ALA A 14 9.79 11.35 -1.36
N GLY A 15 9.03 10.30 -1.03
CA GLY A 15 7.56 10.26 -1.11
C GLY A 15 7.03 9.98 -2.52
N ASP A 16 5.71 9.87 -2.64
CA ASP A 16 4.98 9.63 -3.90
C ASP A 16 4.55 10.95 -4.55
N LEU A 17 5.38 11.45 -5.47
CA LEU A 17 5.12 12.72 -6.17
C LEU A 17 3.89 12.65 -7.08
N THR A 18 3.66 11.52 -7.75
CA THR A 18 2.54 11.39 -8.68
C THR A 18 1.23 11.51 -7.91
N SER A 19 1.04 10.74 -6.83
CA SER A 19 -0.18 10.84 -6.02
C SER A 19 -0.37 12.23 -5.42
N ARG A 20 0.70 12.87 -4.91
CA ARG A 20 0.64 14.24 -4.37
C ARG A 20 0.19 15.28 -5.39
N LEU A 21 0.52 15.08 -6.68
CA LEU A 21 0.19 16.05 -7.74
C LEU A 21 -1.20 15.84 -8.33
N VAL A 22 -1.79 14.64 -8.20
CA VAL A 22 -3.04 14.28 -8.89
C VAL A 22 -4.19 13.91 -7.95
N VAL A 23 -3.92 13.65 -6.68
CA VAL A 23 -4.94 13.29 -5.68
C VAL A 23 -5.07 14.43 -4.66
N PRO A 24 -6.30 14.96 -4.41
CA PRO A 24 -6.53 15.93 -3.35
C PRO A 24 -6.14 15.39 -1.98
N GLU A 25 -5.59 16.25 -1.11
CA GLU A 25 -5.07 15.84 0.21
C GLU A 25 -6.14 15.27 1.14
N ASP A 26 -7.38 15.74 1.00
CA ASP A 26 -8.55 15.32 1.78
C ASP A 26 -9.36 14.20 1.13
N ALA A 27 -8.90 13.64 0.01
CA ALA A 27 -9.58 12.57 -0.68
C ALA A 27 -9.78 11.33 0.23
N ARG A 28 -10.96 10.74 0.13
CA ARG A 28 -11.33 9.47 0.77
C ARG A 28 -11.82 8.50 -0.30
N CYS A 29 -11.40 7.26 -0.21
CA CYS A 29 -11.84 6.21 -1.13
C CYS A 29 -12.01 4.88 -0.40
N ALA A 30 -12.76 3.99 -1.03
CA ALA A 30 -12.77 2.57 -0.70
C ALA A 30 -12.05 1.83 -1.83
N ALA A 31 -11.19 0.88 -1.46
CA ALA A 31 -10.43 0.05 -2.40
C ALA A 31 -10.55 -1.42 -2.01
N GLU A 32 -10.28 -2.32 -2.97
CA GLU A 32 -10.41 -3.76 -2.80
C GLU A 32 -9.18 -4.47 -3.40
N ILE A 33 -8.71 -5.51 -2.70
CA ILE A 33 -7.67 -6.40 -3.21
C ILE A 33 -8.38 -7.59 -3.87
N ARG A 34 -8.33 -7.67 -5.20
CA ARG A 34 -8.92 -8.75 -6.00
C ARG A 34 -7.86 -9.74 -6.46
N ALA A 35 -8.09 -11.04 -6.22
CA ALA A 35 -7.26 -12.10 -6.79
C ALA A 35 -7.46 -12.15 -8.31
N LYS A 36 -6.36 -12.04 -9.07
CA LYS A 36 -6.40 -12.03 -10.55
C LYS A 36 -6.28 -13.42 -11.17
N ALA A 37 -6.09 -14.45 -10.34
CA ALA A 37 -5.94 -15.85 -10.74
C ALA A 37 -6.33 -16.79 -9.61
N ALA A 38 -6.58 -18.06 -9.93
CA ALA A 38 -6.83 -19.10 -8.94
C ALA A 38 -5.56 -19.41 -8.12
N GLY A 39 -5.72 -19.67 -6.83
CA GLY A 39 -4.60 -19.97 -5.93
C GLY A 39 -4.98 -19.92 -4.46
N VAL A 40 -3.97 -19.89 -3.59
CA VAL A 40 -4.13 -19.76 -2.13
C VAL A 40 -3.81 -18.34 -1.71
N LEU A 41 -4.73 -17.68 -1.00
CA LEU A 41 -4.50 -16.37 -0.42
C LEU A 41 -3.70 -16.49 0.88
N ALA A 42 -2.52 -15.86 0.94
CA ALA A 42 -1.68 -15.76 2.11
C ALA A 42 -1.19 -14.32 2.34
N GLY A 43 -0.77 -13.98 3.56
CA GLY A 43 -0.16 -12.67 3.84
C GLY A 43 -1.14 -11.53 4.17
N ARG A 44 -2.42 -11.80 4.46
CA ARG A 44 -3.41 -10.76 4.80
C ARG A 44 -2.97 -9.83 5.94
N ALA A 45 -2.42 -10.40 7.02
CA ALA A 45 -1.93 -9.62 8.16
C ALA A 45 -0.74 -8.72 7.78
N ALA A 46 0.11 -9.16 6.85
CA ALA A 46 1.22 -8.35 6.36
C ALA A 46 0.71 -7.20 5.48
N ALA A 47 -0.31 -7.42 4.65
CA ALA A 47 -0.94 -6.36 3.86
C ALA A 47 -1.62 -5.31 4.75
N GLN A 48 -2.37 -5.75 5.76
CA GLN A 48 -3.03 -4.86 6.72
C GLN A 48 -2.03 -4.02 7.51
N ALA A 49 -0.93 -4.63 7.96
CA ALA A 49 0.15 -3.99 8.70
C ALA A 49 0.87 -2.85 7.96
N VAL A 50 0.67 -2.69 6.64
CA VAL A 50 1.26 -1.57 5.86
C VAL A 50 0.38 -0.32 5.94
N PHE A 51 -0.92 -0.48 6.24
CA PHE A 51 -1.89 0.62 6.33
C PHE A 51 -2.20 1.07 7.77
N GLU A 52 -1.75 0.32 8.78
CA GLU A 52 -1.87 0.62 10.21
C GLU A 52 -0.58 1.21 10.79
#